data_AF-A0A9Q0REV9-F1
#
_entry.id   AF-A0A9Q0REV9-F1
#
_cell.length_a   1.000
_cell.length_b   1.000
_cell.length_c   1.000
_cell.angle_alpha   90.00
_cell.angle_beta   90.00
_cell.angle_gamma   90.00
#
_symmetry.space_group_name_H-M   'P 1'
#
loop_
_entity.id
_entity.type
_entity.pdbx_description
1 polymer ?
#
loop_
_entity_poly.entity_id
_entity_poly.type
_entity_poly.pdbx_seq_one_letter_code
_entity_poly.pdbx_strand_id
1 'polypeptide(L)'
;MSEKHKFFVITNRLNNPIYLELSDFKADSYERASISLGILTVSKNIYNEFFQEELMTLQCTKSKLIFEQFDSLFFVVISDNSESDAFLRKQLVLIKEILLLKFGPIFLKTINKRAGVSTAHVYHKIKILLESVKQLSKTSQFFLVQSNEKLDIPDIKFRIKPAIDDILSKTKNTTQALLFVGSKLLLHTSLQKFKNIEIESHDIFLLVIYLQSVFNEDKEKSQLDSQKLQDNIKENQSHSQDSNDQDLDRLSTLQEPSQVAQDQDFISETNKTPDHNSSVTIDSEKKSNTNDLDDGQRSIENSDKLSHLESTTIDEKNSQIQEENNQIEDENSDARSIMSLTFEPDTITEITQEKYEALYFRTPDYTSYNVYSAEISESVRLVLINEYEEINKEDLEEETAKMKEIAKKIQYELRYYFNCFLPPKITMTSYIRKYPGIVHFIFVDRKKNNVVAPEILPLHTGALLENPTVSQMSVEYIKSHVWNLFSQAQSYLMQGFATMLLRIDDFYYSYRIWFEDEEGFVLPLRDKLPTEELKGNTSNFYSELIYRIFRKKTHIYCYELYSLYVGVLAPNVVSSLNDMLSRELIEYF
;
A
#
# COMPACT_ATOMS: atom_id res chain seq x y z
N MET A 1 1.52 -18.62 9.85
CA MET A 1 2.72 -18.32 9.06
C MET A 1 3.80 -17.85 10.02
N SER A 2 5.01 -18.42 10.01
CA SER A 2 6.13 -17.91 10.81
C SER A 2 6.38 -16.45 10.44
N GLU A 3 6.59 -15.58 11.43
CA GLU A 3 6.94 -14.19 11.17
C GLU A 3 8.16 -14.14 10.27
N LYS A 4 7.99 -13.57 9.07
CA LYS A 4 9.10 -13.30 8.17
C LYS A 4 9.99 -12.26 8.84
N HIS A 5 11.13 -12.70 9.38
CA HIS A 5 12.05 -11.80 10.05
C HIS A 5 12.86 -11.04 8.99
N LYS A 6 12.69 -9.72 9.01
CA LYS A 6 13.43 -8.79 8.17
C LYS A 6 14.13 -7.80 9.08
N PHE A 7 15.44 -7.64 8.90
CA PHE A 7 16.26 -6.74 9.71
C PHE A 7 16.93 -5.71 8.83
N PHE A 8 16.89 -4.45 9.27
CA PHE A 8 17.63 -3.37 8.64
C PHE A 8 18.83 -2.96 9.48
N VAL A 9 19.94 -2.73 8.80
CA VAL A 9 21.14 -2.18 9.39
C VAL A 9 21.64 -1.02 8.55
N ILE A 10 22.01 0.06 9.22
CA ILE A 10 22.60 1.25 8.62
C ILE A 10 23.89 1.54 9.36
N THR A 11 25.01 1.49 8.66
CA THR A 11 26.32 1.83 9.20
C THR A 11 26.95 2.96 8.41
N ASN A 12 27.98 3.57 8.98
CA ASN A 12 28.80 4.55 8.29
C ASN A 12 30.03 3.93 7.59
N ARG A 13 30.82 4.75 6.89
CA ARG A 13 32.11 4.34 6.29
C ARG A 13 33.15 3.77 7.27
N LEU A 14 33.01 4.05 8.57
CA LEU A 14 33.87 3.50 9.63
C LEU A 14 33.26 2.25 10.27
N ASN A 15 32.16 1.73 9.71
CA ASN A 15 31.38 0.59 10.22
C ASN A 15 30.76 0.80 11.60
N ASN A 16 30.66 2.05 12.07
CA ASN A 16 29.88 2.34 13.27
C ASN A 16 28.40 2.25 12.91
N PRO A 17 27.60 1.49 13.67
CA PRO A 17 26.16 1.41 13.47
C PRO A 17 25.51 2.77 13.77
N ILE A 18 24.73 3.26 12.82
CA ILE A 18 23.81 4.39 12.97
C ILE A 18 22.45 3.86 13.43
N TYR A 19 22.03 2.76 12.83
CA TYR A 19 20.83 2.03 13.20
C TYR A 19 21.10 0.54 13.04
N LEU A 20 20.63 -0.23 14.01
CA LEU A 20 20.76 -1.66 14.05
C LEU A 20 19.50 -2.24 14.64
N GLU A 21 18.74 -2.94 13.82
CA GLU A 21 17.55 -3.59 14.31
C GLU A 21 17.88 -4.83 15.12
N LEU A 22 17.77 -4.71 16.44
CA LEU A 22 17.90 -5.80 17.39
C LEU A 22 16.49 -6.35 17.70
N SER A 23 16.15 -7.54 17.23
CA SER A 23 14.99 -8.28 17.77
C SER A 23 15.33 -8.77 19.18
N ASP A 24 14.61 -8.35 20.23
CA ASP A 24 14.63 -8.91 21.60
C ASP A 24 15.99 -9.23 22.26
N PHE A 25 17.07 -8.74 21.67
CA PHE A 25 18.42 -9.10 22.05
C PHE A 25 18.90 -8.13 23.14
N LYS A 26 19.13 -8.66 24.35
CA LYS A 26 19.62 -7.94 25.55
C LYS A 26 20.86 -7.08 25.24
N ALA A 27 21.14 -6.05 26.04
CA ALA A 27 22.21 -5.05 25.83
C ALA A 27 23.59 -5.61 25.39
N ASP A 28 24.03 -6.77 25.91
CA ASP A 28 25.25 -7.49 25.47
C ASP A 28 25.28 -7.82 23.96
N SER A 29 24.14 -7.76 23.30
CA SER A 29 23.97 -8.11 21.90
C SER A 29 24.29 -6.96 20.95
N TYR A 30 24.28 -5.71 21.42
CA TYR A 30 24.68 -4.57 20.60
C TYR A 30 26.18 -4.65 20.25
N GLU A 31 27.02 -5.00 21.22
CA GLU A 31 28.46 -5.23 20.98
C GLU A 31 28.67 -6.39 20.01
N ARG A 32 27.99 -7.52 20.22
CA ARG A 32 28.09 -8.69 19.32
C ARG A 32 27.63 -8.38 17.90
N ALA A 33 26.54 -7.64 17.76
CA ALA A 33 26.02 -7.25 16.46
C ALA A 33 26.93 -6.21 15.78
N SER A 34 27.50 -5.27 16.54
CA SER A 34 28.52 -4.34 16.03
C SER A 34 29.76 -5.07 15.54
N ILE A 35 30.24 -6.08 16.28
CA ILE A 35 31.34 -6.95 15.86
C ILE A 35 30.97 -7.71 14.58
N SER A 36 29.77 -8.29 14.52
CA SER A 36 29.29 -9.04 13.35
C SER A 36 29.20 -8.16 12.09
N LEU A 37 28.78 -6.90 12.25
CA LEU A 37 28.73 -5.92 11.16
C LEU A 37 30.12 -5.48 10.72
N GLY A 38 31.04 -5.33 11.65
CA GLY A 38 32.46 -5.12 11.34
C GLY A 38 33.00 -6.24 10.45
N ILE A 39 32.73 -7.50 10.82
CA ILE A 39 33.13 -8.68 10.03
C ILE A 39 32.48 -8.68 8.65
N LEU A 40 31.18 -8.43 8.55
CA LEU A 40 30.47 -8.38 7.26
C LEU A 40 31.04 -7.29 6.35
N THR A 41 31.34 -6.12 6.90
CA THR A 41 31.86 -5.02 6.09
C THR A 41 33.30 -5.26 5.65
N VAL A 42 34.14 -5.81 6.53
CA VAL A 42 35.49 -6.26 6.16
C VAL A 42 35.42 -7.32 5.06
N SER A 43 34.51 -8.29 5.19
CA SER A 43 34.31 -9.34 4.18
C SER A 43 33.86 -8.77 2.83
N LYS A 44 32.93 -7.81 2.82
CA LYS A 44 32.53 -7.09 1.60
C LYS A 44 33.73 -6.36 0.98
N ASN A 45 34.50 -5.62 1.77
CA ASN A 45 35.63 -4.84 1.26
C ASN A 45 36.72 -5.74 0.68
N ILE A 46 37.05 -6.85 1.36
CA ILE A 46 37.99 -7.86 0.87
C ILE A 46 37.47 -8.44 -0.46
N TYR A 47 36.20 -8.84 -0.52
CA TYR A 47 35.61 -9.35 -1.76
C TYR A 47 35.76 -8.34 -2.91
N ASN A 48 35.37 -7.09 -2.66
CA ASN A 48 35.44 -6.03 -3.66
C ASN A 48 36.87 -5.78 -4.16
N GLU A 49 37.85 -5.83 -3.26
CA GLU A 49 39.27 -5.65 -3.60
C GLU A 49 39.80 -6.82 -4.42
N PHE A 50 39.49 -8.06 -4.02
CA PHE A 50 39.99 -9.27 -4.69
C PHE A 50 39.36 -9.50 -6.07
N PHE A 51 38.06 -9.30 -6.21
CA PHE A 51 37.32 -9.60 -7.43
C PHE A 51 37.11 -8.41 -8.35
N GLN A 52 37.40 -7.19 -7.88
CA GLN A 52 37.11 -5.94 -8.61
C GLN A 52 35.62 -5.79 -8.96
N GLU A 53 34.74 -6.51 -8.26
CA GLU A 53 33.29 -6.50 -8.40
C GLU A 53 32.64 -6.12 -7.07
N GLU A 54 31.54 -5.37 -7.12
CA GLU A 54 30.83 -5.01 -5.89
C GLU A 54 29.99 -6.19 -5.38
N LEU A 55 30.22 -6.64 -4.13
CA LEU A 55 29.36 -7.62 -3.47
C LEU A 55 28.01 -6.98 -3.16
N MET A 56 27.01 -7.35 -3.97
CA MET A 56 25.67 -6.81 -3.89
C MET A 56 24.73 -7.70 -3.08
N THR A 57 24.83 -9.03 -3.21
CA THR A 57 23.98 -10.01 -2.50
C THR A 57 24.86 -11.10 -1.92
N LEU A 58 24.55 -11.55 -0.71
CA LEU A 58 25.04 -12.80 -0.13
C LEU A 58 23.85 -13.68 0.23
N GLN A 59 23.76 -14.86 -0.39
CA GLN A 59 22.70 -15.83 -0.12
C GLN A 59 23.23 -16.95 0.77
N CYS A 60 22.55 -17.15 1.91
CA CYS A 60 22.77 -18.23 2.85
C CYS A 60 21.59 -19.22 2.78
N THR A 61 21.74 -20.40 3.40
CA THR A 61 20.73 -21.48 3.35
C THR A 61 19.34 -21.04 3.78
N LYS A 62 19.24 -20.14 4.78
CA LYS A 62 17.97 -19.69 5.36
C LYS A 62 17.76 -18.17 5.29
N SER A 63 18.74 -17.43 4.80
CA SER A 63 18.71 -15.98 4.80
C SER A 63 19.42 -15.41 3.59
N LYS A 64 19.10 -14.17 3.27
CA LYS A 64 19.77 -13.38 2.24
C LYS A 64 20.09 -12.02 2.79
N LEU A 65 21.31 -11.59 2.50
CA LEU A 65 21.80 -10.27 2.82
C LEU A 65 21.91 -9.50 1.51
N ILE A 66 21.26 -8.34 1.47
CA ILE A 66 21.37 -7.40 0.36
C ILE A 66 22.11 -6.18 0.86
N PHE A 67 23.15 -5.81 0.12
CA PHE A 67 24.01 -4.68 0.41
C PHE A 67 23.73 -3.57 -0.60
N GLU A 68 23.59 -2.35 -0.09
CA GLU A 68 23.54 -1.12 -0.88
C GLU A 68 24.40 -0.05 -0.22
N GLN A 69 25.23 0.63 -1.01
CA GLN A 69 26.05 1.74 -0.52
C GLN A 69 25.57 3.05 -1.11
N PHE A 70 25.22 3.99 -0.24
CA PHE A 70 24.81 5.34 -0.64
C PHE A 70 25.73 6.37 0.02
N ASP A 71 26.52 7.07 -0.78
CA ASP A 71 27.50 8.06 -0.31
C ASP A 71 28.47 7.50 0.76
N SER A 72 28.24 7.87 2.02
CA SER A 72 29.02 7.46 3.19
C SER A 72 28.29 6.50 4.11
N LEU A 73 27.13 6.01 3.68
CA LEU A 73 26.28 5.12 4.43
C LEU A 73 26.22 3.76 3.73
N PHE A 74 26.22 2.73 4.55
CA PHE A 74 26.10 1.35 4.12
C PHE A 74 24.82 0.77 4.69
N PHE A 75 23.98 0.28 3.80
CA PHE A 75 22.67 -0.28 4.10
C PHE A 75 22.73 -1.78 3.89
N VAL A 76 22.23 -2.51 4.88
CA VAL A 76 22.08 -3.96 4.82
C VAL A 76 20.65 -4.31 5.17
N VAL A 77 20.03 -5.15 4.36
CA VAL A 77 18.80 -5.84 4.73
C VAL A 77 19.04 -7.33 4.79
N ILE A 78 18.60 -7.94 5.88
CA ILE A 78 18.65 -9.38 6.12
C ILE A 78 17.21 -9.89 6.03
N SER A 79 16.96 -10.85 5.15
CA SER A 79 15.63 -11.40 4.86
C SER A 79 15.68 -12.94 4.81
N ASP A 80 14.54 -13.60 5.00
CA ASP A 80 14.34 -15.06 5.06
C ASP A 80 14.21 -15.74 3.67
N ASN A 81 14.82 -15.17 2.63
CA ASN A 81 14.71 -15.59 1.22
C ASN A 81 13.30 -15.46 0.60
N SER A 82 12.29 -14.99 1.34
CA SER A 82 10.92 -14.94 0.82
C SER A 82 10.64 -13.76 -0.13
N GLU A 83 11.54 -12.78 -0.17
CA GLU A 83 11.46 -11.60 -1.03
C GLU A 83 12.57 -11.61 -2.10
N SER A 84 12.25 -11.05 -3.27
CA SER A 84 13.22 -10.94 -4.37
C SER A 84 14.29 -9.88 -4.08
N ASP A 85 15.49 -10.07 -4.61
CA ASP A 85 16.62 -9.14 -4.47
C ASP A 85 16.23 -7.73 -4.93
N ALA A 86 15.55 -7.64 -6.07
CA ALA A 86 15.07 -6.39 -6.62
C ALA A 86 14.14 -5.66 -5.65
N PHE A 87 13.19 -6.37 -5.03
CA PHE A 87 12.27 -5.77 -4.06
C PHE A 87 13.00 -5.29 -2.79
N LEU A 88 13.94 -6.09 -2.28
CA LEU A 88 14.76 -5.72 -1.12
C LEU A 88 15.61 -4.46 -1.40
N ARG A 89 16.23 -4.37 -2.58
CA ARG A 89 16.98 -3.17 -3.00
C ARG A 89 16.08 -1.95 -3.11
N LYS A 90 14.89 -2.09 -3.69
CA LYS A 90 13.90 -0.99 -3.75
C LYS A 90 13.55 -0.47 -2.36
N GLN A 91 13.41 -1.35 -1.37
CA GLN A 91 13.15 -0.92 0.00
C GLN A 91 14.36 -0.17 0.58
N LEU A 92 15.59 -0.62 0.34
CA LEU A 92 16.79 0.11 0.81
C LEU A 92 16.90 1.51 0.18
N VAL A 93 16.60 1.64 -1.12
CA VAL A 93 16.54 2.93 -1.82
C VAL A 93 15.47 3.82 -1.20
N LEU A 94 14.26 3.30 -0.98
CA LEU A 94 13.16 4.03 -0.38
C LEU A 94 13.50 4.51 1.04
N ILE A 95 14.12 3.65 1.85
CA ILE A 95 14.58 4.01 3.20
C ILE A 95 15.57 5.17 3.11
N LYS A 96 16.58 5.08 2.23
CA LYS A 96 17.53 6.16 1.99
C LYS A 96 16.81 7.47 1.61
N GLU A 97 15.84 7.41 0.71
CA GLU A 97 15.07 8.59 0.28
C GLU A 97 14.24 9.20 1.41
N ILE A 98 13.58 8.39 2.25
CA ILE A 98 12.85 8.88 3.44
C ILE A 98 13.80 9.49 4.46
N LEU A 99 14.99 8.90 4.66
CA LEU A 99 16.01 9.47 5.54
C LEU A 99 16.55 10.79 5.00
N LEU A 100 16.72 10.90 3.68
CA LEU A 100 17.09 12.16 3.03
C LEU A 100 15.98 13.21 3.19
N LEU A 101 14.71 12.83 3.00
CA LEU A 101 13.56 13.71 3.24
C LEU A 101 13.58 14.24 4.67
N LYS A 102 13.87 13.38 5.66
CA LYS A 102 13.79 13.79 7.06
C LYS A 102 15.00 14.57 7.55
N PHE A 103 16.20 14.09 7.23
CA PHE A 103 17.44 14.57 7.83
C PHE A 103 18.26 15.46 6.89
N GLY A 104 18.01 15.39 5.59
CA GLY A 104 18.77 16.10 4.57
C GLY A 104 20.13 15.46 4.27
N PRO A 105 20.74 15.82 3.14
CA PRO A 105 21.99 15.22 2.66
C PRO A 105 23.19 15.54 3.56
N ILE A 106 23.23 16.75 4.14
CA ILE A 106 24.34 17.21 4.99
C ILE A 106 24.39 16.39 6.27
N PHE A 107 23.24 16.14 6.90
CA PHE A 107 23.17 15.35 8.12
C PHE A 107 23.68 13.93 7.89
N LEU A 108 23.22 13.25 6.83
CA LEU A 108 23.65 11.88 6.52
C LEU A 108 25.16 11.76 6.25
N LYS A 109 25.78 12.81 5.69
CA LYS A 109 27.24 12.89 5.50
C LYS A 109 28.00 13.16 6.81
N THR A 110 27.38 13.84 7.77
CA THR A 110 28.06 14.36 8.98
C THR A 110 27.71 13.62 10.27
N ILE A 111 26.77 12.68 10.25
CA ILE A 111 26.31 11.90 11.41
C ILE A 111 27.44 11.22 12.20
N ASN A 112 28.60 11.00 11.56
CA ASN A 112 29.78 10.35 12.15
C ASN A 112 30.74 11.32 12.86
N LYS A 113 30.69 12.61 12.51
CA LYS A 113 31.65 13.61 12.99
C LYS A 113 31.18 14.29 14.28
N ARG A 114 29.89 14.23 14.58
CA ARG A 114 29.30 14.89 15.75
C ARG A 114 29.10 13.87 16.88
N ALA A 115 30.16 13.63 17.65
CA ALA A 115 30.18 12.76 18.84
C ALA A 115 29.34 13.30 20.03
N GLY A 116 28.21 13.97 19.77
CA GLY A 116 27.41 14.64 20.81
C GLY A 116 25.97 15.00 20.43
N VAL A 117 25.50 14.70 19.22
CA VAL A 117 24.04 14.73 18.94
C VAL A 117 23.44 13.49 19.60
N SER A 118 22.36 13.63 20.37
CA SER A 118 21.65 12.52 21.03
C SER A 118 21.37 11.40 20.02
N THR A 119 22.27 10.41 19.99
CA THR A 119 22.24 9.27 19.07
C THR A 119 20.95 8.47 19.25
N ALA A 120 20.43 8.45 20.49
CA ALA A 120 19.17 7.85 20.84
C ALA A 120 17.97 8.48 20.10
N HIS A 121 17.91 9.81 19.97
CA HIS A 121 16.80 10.48 19.27
C HIS A 121 16.78 10.19 17.77
N VAL A 122 17.96 10.22 17.15
CA VAL A 122 18.11 9.89 15.73
C VAL A 122 17.76 8.43 15.49
N TYR A 123 18.27 7.54 16.33
CA TYR A 123 17.96 6.11 16.28
C TYR A 123 16.45 5.86 16.40
N HIS A 124 15.79 6.47 17.39
CA HIS A 124 14.35 6.33 17.61
C HIS A 124 13.55 6.79 16.39
N LYS A 125 13.89 7.94 15.81
CA LYS A 125 13.26 8.42 14.57
C LYS A 125 13.45 7.46 13.40
N ILE A 126 14.65 6.93 13.21
CA ILE A 126 14.93 5.94 12.16
C ILE A 126 14.10 4.67 12.40
N LYS A 127 14.00 4.21 13.65
CA LYS A 127 13.20 3.05 14.04
C LYS A 127 11.75 3.17 13.59
N ILE A 128 11.10 4.28 13.95
CA ILE A 128 9.68 4.53 13.61
C ILE A 128 9.45 4.57 12.10
N LEU A 129 10.36 5.23 11.37
CA LEU A 129 10.29 5.28 9.90
C LEU A 129 10.40 3.87 9.30
N LEU A 130 11.32 3.04 9.81
CA LEU A 130 11.51 1.68 9.33
C LEU A 130 10.36 0.75 9.69
N GLU A 131 9.80 0.86 10.89
CA GLU A 131 8.60 0.13 11.30
C GLU A 131 7.41 0.46 10.39
N SER A 132 7.25 1.73 10.06
CA SER A 132 6.22 2.19 9.11
C SER A 132 6.45 1.64 7.71
N VAL A 133 7.69 1.70 7.20
CA VAL A 133 8.07 1.10 5.91
C VAL A 133 7.76 -0.40 5.89
N LYS A 134 8.05 -1.13 6.98
CA LYS A 134 7.71 -2.56 7.08
C LYS A 134 6.21 -2.78 7.07
N GLN A 135 5.47 -2.04 7.87
CA GLN A 135 4.02 -2.17 7.96
C GLN A 135 3.38 -1.91 6.59
N LEU A 136 3.74 -0.79 5.95
CA LEU A 136 3.21 -0.40 4.63
C LEU A 136 3.61 -1.40 3.54
N SER A 137 4.83 -1.93 3.56
CA SER A 137 5.26 -2.98 2.63
C SER A 137 4.41 -4.24 2.71
N LYS A 138 3.81 -4.51 3.88
CA LYS A 138 2.91 -5.64 4.10
C LYS A 138 1.46 -5.31 3.84
N THR A 139 1.02 -4.05 3.92
CA THR A 139 -0.40 -3.68 3.92
C THR A 139 -0.87 -2.88 2.72
N SER A 140 0.00 -2.06 2.13
CA SER A 140 -0.41 -0.96 1.27
C SER A 140 -0.02 -1.18 -0.18
N GLN A 141 -1.00 -1.08 -1.08
CA GLN A 141 -0.80 -1.31 -2.51
C GLN A 141 -0.05 -0.16 -3.18
N PHE A 142 -0.32 1.09 -2.79
CA PHE A 142 0.43 2.26 -3.26
C PHE A 142 1.91 2.19 -2.91
N PHE A 143 2.23 1.65 -1.73
CA PHE A 143 3.61 1.42 -1.30
C PHE A 143 4.28 0.35 -2.17
N LEU A 144 3.56 -0.73 -2.48
CA LEU A 144 4.06 -1.83 -3.31
C LEU A 144 4.55 -1.32 -4.67
N VAL A 145 3.76 -0.48 -5.34
CA VAL A 145 4.11 0.09 -6.66
C VAL A 145 4.88 1.41 -6.60
N GLN A 146 5.09 1.98 -5.42
CA GLN A 146 5.75 3.27 -5.18
C GLN A 146 5.12 4.44 -5.95
N SER A 147 3.79 4.59 -5.82
CA SER A 147 3.02 5.64 -6.48
C SER A 147 1.94 6.20 -5.56
N ASN A 148 1.39 7.37 -5.90
CA ASN A 148 0.41 8.06 -5.06
C ASN A 148 -1.02 7.60 -5.37
N GLU A 149 -1.79 7.25 -4.35
CA GLU A 149 -3.23 7.14 -4.50
C GLU A 149 -3.84 8.55 -4.51
N LYS A 150 -4.66 8.84 -5.51
CA LYS A 150 -5.45 10.08 -5.57
C LYS A 150 -6.90 9.79 -5.29
N LEU A 151 -7.50 10.67 -4.50
CA LEU A 151 -8.94 10.69 -4.30
C LEU A 151 -9.51 11.76 -5.25
N ASP A 152 -10.17 11.32 -6.30
CA ASP A 152 -10.79 12.23 -7.26
C ASP A 152 -12.28 12.41 -6.97
N ILE A 153 -12.61 13.52 -6.32
CA ILE A 153 -14.00 13.94 -6.08
C ILE A 153 -14.11 15.38 -6.63
N PRO A 154 -14.37 15.56 -7.94
CA PRO A 154 -14.31 16.86 -8.60
C PRO A 154 -15.19 17.93 -7.93
N ASP A 155 -16.43 17.59 -7.56
CA ASP A 155 -17.38 18.52 -6.93
C ASP A 155 -16.85 19.10 -5.62
N ILE A 156 -16.23 18.23 -4.82
CA ILE A 156 -15.61 18.59 -3.54
C ILE A 156 -14.39 19.47 -3.78
N LYS A 157 -13.50 19.09 -4.72
CA LYS A 157 -12.31 19.88 -5.06
C LYS A 157 -12.68 21.27 -5.55
N PHE A 158 -13.71 21.38 -6.39
CA PHE A 158 -14.20 22.64 -6.93
C PHE A 158 -14.69 23.60 -5.83
N ARG A 159 -15.30 23.07 -4.76
CA ARG A 159 -15.80 23.89 -3.65
C ARG A 159 -14.71 24.28 -2.66
N ILE A 160 -13.80 23.35 -2.35
CA ILE A 160 -12.79 23.54 -1.30
C ILE A 160 -11.60 24.35 -1.80
N LYS A 161 -11.16 24.10 -3.04
CA LYS A 161 -9.94 24.70 -3.57
C LYS A 161 -9.97 26.24 -3.52
N PRO A 162 -11.04 26.95 -3.93
CA PRO A 162 -11.09 28.41 -3.84
C PRO A 162 -10.98 28.93 -2.40
N ALA A 163 -11.60 28.25 -1.44
CA ALA A 163 -11.54 28.64 -0.03
C ALA A 163 -10.13 28.49 0.54
N ILE A 164 -9.45 27.37 0.23
CA ILE A 164 -8.06 27.16 0.64
C ILE A 164 -7.15 28.17 -0.06
N ASP A 165 -7.33 28.41 -1.36
CA ASP A 165 -6.55 29.39 -2.11
C ASP A 165 -6.69 30.81 -1.54
N ASP A 166 -7.90 31.22 -1.14
CA ASP A 166 -8.14 32.50 -0.47
C ASP A 166 -7.42 32.58 0.89
N ILE A 167 -7.50 31.52 1.70
CA ILE A 167 -6.81 31.44 2.99
C ILE A 167 -5.29 31.54 2.80
N LEU A 168 -4.73 30.79 1.85
CA LEU A 168 -3.30 30.80 1.54
C LEU A 168 -2.85 32.15 0.94
N SER A 169 -3.67 32.81 0.12
CA SER A 169 -3.31 34.10 -0.48
C SER A 169 -3.07 35.21 0.56
N LYS A 170 -3.65 35.04 1.76
CA LYS A 170 -3.52 35.94 2.91
C LYS A 170 -2.30 35.61 3.77
N THR A 171 -1.61 34.50 3.51
CA THR A 171 -0.41 34.10 4.24
C THR A 171 0.82 34.45 3.40
N LYS A 172 1.85 35.03 4.04
CA LYS A 172 3.02 35.55 3.32
C LYS A 172 3.96 34.43 2.85
N ASN A 173 4.08 33.35 3.61
CA ASN A 173 5.18 32.38 3.47
C ASN A 173 4.69 30.97 3.07
N THR A 174 3.38 30.70 3.09
CA THR A 174 2.88 29.36 2.74
C THR A 174 2.79 29.22 1.23
N THR A 175 3.64 28.35 0.69
CA THR A 175 3.77 28.14 -0.75
C THR A 175 2.73 27.15 -1.26
N GLN A 176 2.46 26.09 -0.49
CA GLN A 176 1.61 24.98 -0.90
C GLN A 176 0.79 24.41 0.25
N ALA A 177 -0.35 23.84 -0.08
CA ALA A 177 -1.13 23.01 0.83
C ALA A 177 -1.51 21.67 0.17
N LEU A 178 -1.40 20.60 0.95
CA LEU A 178 -1.79 19.25 0.59
C LEU A 178 -2.84 18.75 1.58
N LEU A 179 -3.91 18.16 1.05
CA LEU A 179 -4.98 17.57 1.84
C LEU A 179 -5.04 16.08 1.57
N PHE A 180 -4.88 15.27 2.61
CA PHE A 180 -4.91 13.82 2.53
C PHE A 180 -6.12 13.26 3.27
N VAL A 181 -6.73 12.24 2.69
CA VAL A 181 -7.74 11.38 3.31
C VAL A 181 -7.13 10.00 3.49
N GLY A 182 -6.75 9.64 4.71
CA GLY A 182 -5.92 8.47 5.00
C GLY A 182 -4.53 8.62 4.34
N SER A 183 -4.23 7.76 3.36
CA SER A 183 -3.03 7.82 2.51
C SER A 183 -3.28 8.47 1.14
N LYS A 184 -4.54 8.83 0.82
CA LYS A 184 -4.93 9.30 -0.51
C LYS A 184 -4.85 10.81 -0.59
N LEU A 185 -4.20 11.32 -1.63
CA LEU A 185 -4.15 12.76 -1.90
C LEU A 185 -5.49 13.23 -2.49
N LEU A 186 -6.19 14.10 -1.76
CA LEU A 186 -7.43 14.73 -2.22
C LEU A 186 -7.13 16.02 -2.97
N LEU A 187 -6.32 16.91 -2.40
CA LEU A 187 -6.02 18.21 -2.99
C LEU A 187 -4.54 18.54 -2.85
N HIS A 188 -3.98 19.08 -3.93
CA HIS A 188 -2.70 19.77 -3.93
C HIS A 188 -2.94 21.15 -4.51
N THR A 189 -2.68 22.19 -3.73
CA THR A 189 -2.74 23.57 -4.20
C THR A 189 -1.41 24.27 -3.97
N SER A 190 -1.06 25.14 -4.91
CA SER A 190 0.15 25.96 -4.89
C SER A 190 -0.24 27.39 -5.25
N LEU A 191 0.27 28.36 -4.47
CA LEU A 191 0.01 29.77 -4.74
C LEU A 191 0.67 30.20 -6.04
N GLN A 192 -0.06 30.96 -6.87
CA GLN A 192 0.40 31.36 -8.21
C GLN A 192 1.74 32.11 -8.22
N LYS A 193 2.09 32.81 -7.13
CA LYS A 193 3.37 33.51 -6.97
C LYS A 193 4.57 32.57 -6.87
N PHE A 194 4.36 31.31 -6.50
CA PHE A 194 5.39 30.31 -6.25
C PHE A 194 5.29 29.09 -7.19
N LYS A 195 4.67 29.23 -8.37
CA LYS A 195 4.54 28.17 -9.39
C LYS A 195 5.87 27.49 -9.78
N ASN A 196 7.01 28.12 -9.51
CA ASN A 196 8.33 27.59 -9.85
C ASN A 196 8.83 26.52 -8.85
N ILE A 197 8.15 26.34 -7.72
CA ILE A 197 8.43 25.28 -6.75
C ILE A 197 7.25 24.31 -6.87
N GLU A 198 7.36 23.30 -7.72
CA GLU A 198 6.40 22.20 -7.77
C GLU A 198 7.04 21.00 -7.07
N ILE A 199 6.34 20.46 -6.07
CA ILE A 199 6.81 19.26 -5.37
C ILE A 199 6.59 18.09 -6.31
N GLU A 200 7.66 17.33 -6.56
CA GLU A 200 7.59 16.16 -7.41
C GLU A 200 6.64 15.11 -6.83
N SER A 201 5.96 14.36 -7.69
CA SER A 201 5.00 13.35 -7.23
C SER A 201 5.64 12.29 -6.33
N HIS A 202 6.91 11.94 -6.54
CA HIS A 202 7.61 11.01 -5.64
C HIS A 202 7.92 11.61 -4.27
N ASP A 203 8.09 12.93 -4.15
CA ASP A 203 8.21 13.58 -2.84
C ASP A 203 6.90 13.55 -2.06
N ILE A 204 5.76 13.69 -2.75
CA ILE A 204 4.44 13.48 -2.14
C ILE A 204 4.31 12.05 -1.60
N PHE A 205 4.80 11.05 -2.35
CA PHE A 205 4.79 9.66 -1.91
C PHE A 205 5.63 9.46 -0.63
N LEU A 206 6.84 10.00 -0.60
CA LEU A 206 7.71 9.96 0.59
C LEU A 206 7.06 10.69 1.77
N LEU A 207 6.40 11.82 1.52
CA LEU A 207 5.67 12.58 2.52
C LEU A 207 4.50 11.77 3.10
N VAL A 208 3.74 11.03 2.30
CA VAL A 208 2.66 10.15 2.81
C VAL A 208 3.22 9.10 3.78
N ILE A 209 4.33 8.45 3.43
CA ILE A 209 4.98 7.47 4.32
C ILE A 209 5.46 8.15 5.61
N TYR A 210 6.05 9.33 5.48
CA TYR A 210 6.51 10.12 6.61
C TYR A 210 5.36 10.46 7.57
N LEU A 211 4.25 10.99 7.06
CA LEU A 211 3.09 11.35 7.87
C LEU A 211 2.51 10.12 8.58
N GLN A 212 2.37 8.99 7.87
CA GLN A 212 1.91 7.75 8.49
C GLN A 212 2.81 7.33 9.66
N SER A 213 4.13 7.48 9.52
CA SER A 213 5.06 7.15 10.60
C SER A 213 4.91 8.05 11.82
N VAL A 214 4.73 9.35 11.61
CA VAL A 214 4.64 10.35 12.67
C VAL A 214 3.33 10.22 13.43
N PHE A 215 2.20 10.18 12.73
CA PHE A 215 0.88 10.18 13.37
C PHE A 215 0.53 8.81 13.98
N ASN A 216 1.15 7.72 13.53
CA ASN A 216 0.98 6.42 14.18
C ASN A 216 1.77 6.33 15.52
N GLU A 217 2.96 6.94 15.59
CA GLU A 217 3.78 6.96 16.82
C GLU A 217 2.99 7.53 18.01
N ASP A 218 2.28 8.63 17.80
CA ASP A 218 1.55 9.32 18.85
C ASP A 218 0.28 8.56 19.27
N LYS A 219 -0.35 7.81 18.35
CA LYS A 219 -1.47 6.92 18.68
C LYS A 219 -1.02 5.76 19.58
N GLU A 220 0.11 5.12 19.28
CA GLU A 220 0.66 4.04 20.11
C GLU A 220 1.06 4.51 21.52
N LYS A 221 1.68 5.70 21.64
CA LYS A 221 1.99 6.28 22.96
C LYS A 221 0.73 6.55 23.78
N SER A 222 -0.28 7.16 23.16
CA SER A 222 -1.54 7.47 23.85
C SER A 222 -2.29 6.22 24.35
N GLN A 223 -2.23 5.12 23.60
CA GLN A 223 -2.80 3.84 24.01
C GLN A 223 -2.01 3.21 25.16
N LEU A 224 -0.67 3.22 25.09
CA LEU A 224 0.20 2.67 26.13
C LEU A 224 0.05 3.43 27.46
N ASP A 225 -0.07 4.75 27.42
CA ASP A 225 -0.24 5.58 28.62
C ASP A 225 -1.63 5.38 29.24
N SER A 226 -2.67 5.23 28.42
CA SER A 226 -4.02 4.88 28.89
C SER A 226 -4.05 3.51 29.58
N GLN A 227 -3.30 2.54 29.05
CA GLN A 227 -3.23 1.19 29.60
C GLN A 227 -2.46 1.16 30.94
N LYS A 228 -1.34 1.88 31.04
CA LYS A 228 -0.62 2.04 32.32
C LYS A 228 -1.47 2.73 33.39
N LEU A 229 -2.29 3.70 32.99
CA LEU A 229 -3.20 4.37 33.93
C LEU A 229 -4.27 3.39 34.46
N GLN A 230 -4.82 2.54 33.60
CA GLN A 230 -5.76 1.48 34.01
C GLN A 230 -5.11 0.43 34.91
N ASP A 231 -3.87 0.06 34.65
CA ASP A 231 -3.13 -0.89 35.48
C ASP A 231 -2.81 -0.30 36.87
N ASN A 232 -2.45 0.98 36.94
CA ASN A 232 -2.26 1.71 38.20
C ASN A 232 -3.57 1.88 39.00
N ILE A 233 -4.71 2.01 38.34
CA ILE A 233 -6.02 2.06 39.02
C ILE A 233 -6.37 0.69 39.60
N LYS A 234 -6.06 -0.41 38.90
CA LYS A 234 -6.27 -1.77 39.38
C LYS A 234 -5.35 -2.13 40.55
N GLU A 235 -4.08 -1.73 40.52
CA GLU A 235 -3.16 -1.93 41.65
C GLU A 235 -3.60 -1.14 42.90
N ASN A 236 -4.05 0.10 42.75
CA ASN A 236 -4.53 0.89 43.89
C ASN A 236 -5.86 0.40 44.48
N GLN A 237 -6.73 -0.22 43.68
CA GLN A 237 -7.96 -0.86 44.19
C GLN A 237 -7.66 -2.15 44.97
N SER A 238 -6.60 -2.88 44.58
CA SER A 238 -6.17 -4.10 45.28
C SER A 238 -5.47 -3.85 46.63
N HIS A 239 -5.05 -2.62 46.93
CA HIS A 239 -4.47 -2.23 48.24
C HIS A 239 -5.46 -1.58 49.20
N SER A 240 -6.72 -1.37 48.79
CA SER A 240 -7.77 -0.80 49.64
C SER A 240 -8.74 -1.81 50.26
N GLN A 241 -8.56 -3.12 50.02
CA GLN A 241 -9.42 -4.18 50.57
C GLN A 241 -8.84 -4.96 51.75
N ASP A 242 -7.61 -4.70 52.20
CA ASP A 242 -6.96 -5.46 53.28
C ASP A 242 -7.03 -4.80 54.67
N SER A 243 -7.88 -3.79 54.88
CA SER A 243 -7.96 -3.07 56.17
C SER A 243 -9.34 -2.91 56.77
N ASN A 244 -10.31 -3.76 56.44
CA ASN A 244 -11.61 -3.82 57.12
C ASN A 244 -12.10 -5.27 57.18
N ASP A 245 -11.61 -6.03 58.15
CA ASP A 245 -12.36 -7.16 58.75
C ASP A 245 -11.64 -7.63 60.03
N GLN A 246 -11.84 -6.86 61.09
CA GLN A 246 -11.83 -7.39 62.45
C GLN A 246 -13.14 -6.94 63.10
N ASP A 247 -13.77 -7.87 63.82
CA ASP A 247 -15.01 -7.75 64.58
C ASP A 247 -16.33 -8.00 63.81
N LEU A 248 -16.74 -9.28 63.72
CA LEU A 248 -18.05 -9.66 64.28
C LEU A 248 -18.13 -11.16 64.59
N ASP A 249 -18.36 -11.43 65.87
CA ASP A 249 -18.44 -12.72 66.54
C ASP A 249 -19.84 -13.38 66.38
N ARG A 250 -19.84 -14.71 66.22
CA ARG A 250 -20.69 -15.72 66.92
C ARG A 250 -22.22 -15.87 66.68
N LEU A 251 -22.56 -17.18 66.61
CA LEU A 251 -23.85 -17.92 66.79
C LEU A 251 -24.71 -18.05 65.52
N SER A 252 -25.17 -19.22 65.05
CA SER A 252 -25.35 -20.54 65.69
C SER A 252 -25.69 -21.65 64.65
N THR A 253 -25.04 -22.83 64.76
CA THR A 253 -25.55 -24.24 64.73
C THR A 253 -26.95 -24.52 64.11
N LEU A 254 -27.23 -25.56 63.29
CA LEU A 254 -27.02 -27.02 63.44
C LEU A 254 -27.65 -27.81 62.24
N GLN A 255 -27.24 -29.08 62.09
CA GLN A 255 -27.93 -30.25 61.48
C GLN A 255 -27.68 -30.67 59.99
N GLU A 256 -26.86 -31.72 59.89
CA GLU A 256 -26.89 -32.85 58.94
C GLU A 256 -28.00 -33.88 59.32
N PRO A 257 -28.35 -34.97 58.57
CA PRO A 257 -27.42 -35.81 57.75
C PRO A 257 -27.97 -36.52 56.47
N SER A 258 -27.03 -37.23 55.80
CA SER A 258 -27.15 -38.51 55.03
C SER A 258 -27.72 -38.46 53.58
N GLN A 259 -27.28 -39.26 52.58
CA GLN A 259 -26.54 -40.53 52.52
C GLN A 259 -26.06 -40.87 51.07
N VAL A 260 -24.98 -41.70 50.96
CA VAL A 260 -24.68 -42.78 49.96
C VAL A 260 -24.32 -42.35 48.52
N ALA A 261 -23.08 -42.46 48.01
CA ALA A 261 -22.12 -43.58 47.84
C ALA A 261 -22.47 -44.58 46.72
N GLN A 262 -21.71 -44.57 45.62
CA GLN A 262 -21.14 -45.78 45.00
C GLN A 262 -20.03 -45.42 44.01
N ASP A 263 -18.82 -45.81 44.41
CA ASP A 263 -17.60 -45.91 43.62
C ASP A 263 -17.64 -47.12 42.67
N GLN A 264 -16.81 -47.09 41.61
CA GLN A 264 -15.65 -47.98 41.39
C GLN A 264 -15.38 -48.29 39.90
N ASP A 265 -14.20 -47.83 39.44
CA ASP A 265 -13.05 -48.66 39.01
C ASP A 265 -13.23 -49.68 37.86
N PHE A 266 -12.26 -50.02 37.01
CA PHE A 266 -10.91 -49.58 36.61
C PHE A 266 -10.52 -50.60 35.50
N ILE A 267 -9.54 -50.27 34.63
CA ILE A 267 -8.68 -51.21 33.84
C ILE A 267 -9.32 -51.94 32.64
N SER A 268 -8.66 -52.24 31.52
CA SER A 268 -7.56 -51.71 30.67
C SER A 268 -7.28 -52.80 29.62
N GLU A 269 -6.70 -52.44 28.47
CA GLU A 269 -5.81 -53.28 27.63
C GLU A 269 -6.45 -54.49 26.90
N THR A 270 -6.08 -54.93 25.69
CA THR A 270 -4.90 -54.73 24.82
C THR A 270 -5.22 -55.26 23.40
N ASN A 271 -4.56 -54.64 22.40
CA ASN A 271 -3.97 -55.17 21.15
C ASN A 271 -4.54 -56.42 20.43
N LYS A 272 -4.75 -56.29 19.11
CA LYS A 272 -4.13 -57.12 18.04
C LYS A 272 -4.59 -56.70 16.62
N THR A 273 -3.62 -56.45 15.73
CA THR A 273 -3.68 -56.64 14.25
C THR A 273 -3.48 -58.16 13.93
N PRO A 274 -3.57 -58.70 12.69
CA PRO A 274 -3.41 -58.07 11.37
C PRO A 274 -4.20 -58.64 10.14
N ASP A 275 -3.89 -58.07 8.97
CA ASP A 275 -3.78 -58.66 7.61
C ASP A 275 -4.95 -58.78 6.58
N HIS A 276 -4.64 -58.16 5.42
CA HIS A 276 -4.70 -58.61 4.01
C HIS A 276 -6.00 -58.77 3.18
N ASN A 277 -5.87 -58.21 1.95
CA ASN A 277 -6.38 -58.61 0.62
C ASN A 277 -7.78 -58.14 0.16
N SER A 278 -7.81 -57.31 -0.90
CA SER A 278 -8.19 -57.81 -2.23
C SER A 278 -7.98 -56.77 -3.35
N SER A 279 -7.42 -57.29 -4.44
CA SER A 279 -7.18 -56.69 -5.75
C SER A 279 -8.44 -56.75 -6.63
N VAL A 280 -8.66 -55.73 -7.47
CA VAL A 280 -9.52 -55.85 -8.67
C VAL A 280 -8.80 -55.25 -9.87
N THR A 281 -8.72 -56.08 -10.90
CA THR A 281 -8.16 -55.94 -12.25
C THR A 281 -8.98 -55.00 -13.14
N ILE A 282 -8.30 -54.23 -14.00
CA ILE A 282 -8.89 -53.69 -15.23
C ILE A 282 -7.89 -53.99 -16.36
N ASP A 283 -8.27 -54.91 -17.24
CA ASP A 283 -7.62 -55.15 -18.51
C ASP A 283 -8.26 -54.29 -19.61
N SER A 284 -7.36 -53.84 -20.48
CA SER A 284 -7.52 -53.17 -21.76
C SER A 284 -8.37 -53.94 -22.78
N GLU A 285 -8.99 -53.23 -23.75
CA GLU A 285 -8.67 -53.45 -25.16
C GLU A 285 -9.24 -52.41 -26.15
N LYS A 286 -8.45 -52.23 -27.20
CA LYS A 286 -8.59 -51.40 -28.40
C LYS A 286 -9.77 -51.82 -29.28
N LYS A 287 -10.26 -50.91 -30.12
CA LYS A 287 -10.56 -51.22 -31.54
C LYS A 287 -10.62 -49.98 -32.44
N SER A 288 -10.01 -50.15 -33.60
CA SER A 288 -9.89 -49.30 -34.78
C SER A 288 -11.10 -49.43 -35.71
N ASN A 289 -11.22 -48.47 -36.66
CA ASN A 289 -11.60 -48.58 -38.09
C ASN A 289 -12.32 -47.28 -38.52
N THR A 290 -11.76 -46.39 -39.36
CA THR A 290 -11.52 -46.39 -40.83
C THR A 290 -12.75 -46.10 -41.69
N ASN A 291 -12.55 -45.12 -42.61
CA ASN A 291 -13.17 -44.93 -43.94
C ASN A 291 -14.59 -44.31 -43.99
N ASP A 292 -15.01 -43.46 -44.94
CA ASP A 292 -14.48 -43.01 -46.25
C ASP A 292 -15.42 -41.90 -46.82
N LEU A 293 -14.88 -41.00 -47.68
CA LEU A 293 -15.52 -40.31 -48.84
C LEU A 293 -16.72 -39.33 -48.57
N ASP A 294 -17.05 -38.29 -49.34
CA ASP A 294 -16.75 -37.86 -50.71
C ASP A 294 -17.15 -36.38 -50.94
N ASP A 295 -16.74 -35.87 -52.11
CA ASP A 295 -16.88 -34.57 -52.79
C ASP A 295 -18.19 -33.76 -52.72
N GLY A 296 -18.07 -32.46 -53.04
CA GLY A 296 -19.20 -31.70 -53.59
C GLY A 296 -19.05 -30.17 -53.69
N GLN A 297 -18.25 -29.66 -54.62
CA GLN A 297 -18.40 -28.30 -55.16
C GLN A 297 -19.73 -28.18 -55.94
N ARG A 298 -20.49 -27.09 -55.77
CA ARG A 298 -21.15 -26.36 -56.88
C ARG A 298 -21.73 -25.01 -56.43
N SER A 299 -21.32 -23.99 -57.17
CA SER A 299 -21.93 -22.67 -57.32
C SER A 299 -23.29 -22.74 -58.02
N ILE A 300 -24.15 -21.73 -57.81
CA ILE A 300 -24.82 -20.88 -58.83
C ILE A 300 -25.86 -19.96 -58.17
N GLU A 301 -25.90 -18.75 -58.72
CA GLU A 301 -26.77 -17.59 -58.50
C GLU A 301 -28.28 -17.84 -58.67
N ASN A 302 -29.10 -16.99 -58.02
CA ASN A 302 -30.31 -16.32 -58.52
C ASN A 302 -31.21 -15.90 -57.33
N SER A 303 -31.30 -14.60 -57.00
CA SER A 303 -32.21 -13.58 -57.56
C SER A 303 -33.58 -13.54 -56.86
N ASP A 304 -33.82 -12.40 -56.19
CA ASP A 304 -35.07 -11.65 -56.11
C ASP A 304 -36.42 -12.37 -56.03
N LYS A 305 -37.07 -12.23 -54.86
CA LYS A 305 -38.45 -11.74 -54.65
C LYS A 305 -39.03 -12.35 -53.38
N LEU A 306 -39.28 -11.54 -52.35
CA LEU A 306 -40.61 -11.38 -51.73
C LEU A 306 -40.51 -10.37 -50.57
N SER A 307 -40.86 -9.12 -50.88
CA SER A 307 -41.26 -8.11 -49.91
C SER A 307 -42.77 -8.22 -49.71
N HIS A 308 -43.23 -8.42 -48.48
CA HIS A 308 -44.43 -7.84 -47.84
C HIS A 308 -44.95 -8.76 -46.72
N LEU A 309 -45.39 -8.11 -45.63
CA LEU A 309 -45.97 -8.63 -44.38
C LEU A 309 -44.97 -9.07 -43.30
N GLU A 310 -44.63 -8.14 -42.41
CA GLU A 310 -44.88 -8.23 -40.95
C GLU A 310 -44.33 -6.96 -40.27
N SER A 311 -45.16 -5.91 -40.24
CA SER A 311 -44.86 -4.61 -39.61
C SER A 311 -45.91 -4.28 -38.55
N THR A 312 -46.18 -5.22 -37.64
CA THR A 312 -47.18 -5.04 -36.55
C THR A 312 -46.73 -5.62 -35.20
N THR A 313 -45.44 -5.89 -35.00
CA THR A 313 -44.90 -6.44 -33.74
C THR A 313 -43.76 -5.60 -33.13
N ILE A 314 -43.52 -4.40 -33.67
CA ILE A 314 -42.46 -3.49 -33.20
C ILE A 314 -43.03 -2.39 -32.28
N ASP A 315 -44.28 -1.98 -32.45
CA ASP A 315 -44.86 -0.89 -31.67
C ASP A 315 -45.21 -1.30 -30.23
N GLU A 316 -45.61 -2.55 -30.00
CA GLU A 316 -45.89 -3.04 -28.63
C GLU A 316 -44.62 -3.22 -27.78
N LYS A 317 -43.47 -3.53 -28.41
CA LYS A 317 -42.18 -3.62 -27.72
C LYS A 317 -41.61 -2.25 -27.36
N ASN A 318 -41.92 -1.22 -28.14
CA ASN A 318 -41.45 0.14 -27.88
C ASN A 318 -42.22 0.81 -26.72
N SER A 319 -43.48 0.45 -26.49
CA SER A 319 -44.24 0.94 -25.33
C SER A 319 -43.78 0.32 -24.00
N GLN A 320 -43.38 -0.96 -23.97
CA GLN A 320 -42.81 -1.57 -22.76
C GLN A 320 -41.43 -1.01 -22.39
N ILE A 321 -40.61 -0.65 -23.38
CA ILE A 321 -39.30 -0.02 -23.14
C ILE A 321 -39.45 1.42 -22.63
N GLN A 322 -40.53 2.13 -22.97
CA GLN A 322 -40.80 3.47 -22.42
C GLN A 322 -41.32 3.42 -20.97
N GLU A 323 -42.08 2.40 -20.58
CA GLU A 323 -42.50 2.24 -19.18
C GLU A 323 -41.35 1.81 -18.25
N GLU A 324 -40.43 0.94 -18.71
CA GLU A 324 -39.22 0.59 -17.94
C GLU A 324 -38.25 1.77 -17.80
N ASN A 325 -38.11 2.63 -18.83
CA ASN A 325 -37.25 3.81 -18.74
C ASN A 325 -37.82 4.89 -17.79
N ASN A 326 -39.15 5.00 -17.69
CA ASN A 326 -39.77 5.93 -16.73
C ASN A 326 -39.64 5.45 -15.27
N GLN A 327 -39.60 4.13 -15.02
CA GLN A 327 -39.31 3.58 -13.68
C GLN A 327 -37.84 3.77 -13.27
N ILE A 328 -36.90 3.77 -14.22
CA ILE A 328 -35.48 4.04 -13.96
C ILE A 328 -35.21 5.53 -13.68
N GLU A 329 -36.04 6.45 -14.20
CA GLU A 329 -35.97 7.87 -13.85
C GLU A 329 -36.52 8.17 -12.44
N ASP A 330 -37.53 7.43 -11.97
CA ASP A 330 -38.04 7.55 -10.60
C ASP A 330 -37.06 6.95 -9.56
N GLU A 331 -36.35 5.85 -9.85
CA GLU A 331 -35.31 5.33 -8.95
C GLU A 331 -34.03 6.21 -8.90
N ASN A 332 -33.73 6.97 -9.96
CA ASN A 332 -32.64 7.95 -9.96
C ASN A 332 -33.00 9.29 -9.31
N SER A 333 -34.29 9.55 -9.05
CA SER A 333 -34.75 10.68 -8.25
C SER A 333 -34.35 10.51 -6.77
N ASP A 334 -34.39 9.28 -6.25
CA ASP A 334 -34.03 8.97 -4.86
C ASP A 334 -32.52 9.07 -4.59
N ALA A 335 -31.66 8.85 -5.60
CA ALA A 335 -30.22 9.09 -5.50
C ALA A 335 -29.85 10.58 -5.43
N ARG A 336 -30.66 11.46 -6.02
CA ARG A 336 -30.49 12.93 -5.91
C ARG A 336 -31.09 13.49 -4.62
N SER A 337 -31.99 12.75 -3.97
CA SER A 337 -32.62 13.15 -2.70
C SER A 337 -31.77 12.92 -1.45
N ILE A 338 -30.53 12.43 -1.58
CA ILE A 338 -29.56 12.32 -0.47
C ILE A 338 -28.93 13.69 -0.13
N MET A 339 -29.10 14.72 -0.97
CA MET A 339 -28.45 16.04 -0.80
C MET A 339 -29.17 17.06 0.10
N SER A 340 -30.27 16.70 0.78
CA SER A 340 -30.98 17.64 1.68
C SER A 340 -30.90 17.29 3.17
N LEU A 341 -29.96 16.43 3.58
CA LEU A 341 -29.68 16.24 4.99
C LEU A 341 -28.96 17.49 5.53
N THR A 342 -29.72 18.42 6.09
CA THR A 342 -29.21 19.44 7.02
C THR A 342 -28.66 18.74 8.25
N PHE A 343 -27.38 18.34 8.17
CA PHE A 343 -26.65 17.85 9.32
C PHE A 343 -26.27 19.05 10.20
N GLU A 344 -26.69 19.02 11.46
CA GLU A 344 -26.14 19.91 12.47
C GLU A 344 -24.63 19.64 12.52
N PRO A 345 -23.78 20.67 12.33
CA PRO A 345 -22.34 20.47 12.40
C PRO A 345 -21.99 20.13 13.84
N ASP A 346 -21.66 18.87 14.08
CA ASP A 346 -21.05 18.44 15.33
C ASP A 346 -19.90 19.38 15.70
N THR A 347 -19.77 19.64 16.99
CA THR A 347 -18.72 20.41 17.64
C THR A 347 -17.40 20.25 16.89
N ILE A 348 -16.83 21.35 16.37
CA ILE A 348 -15.54 21.33 15.68
C ILE A 348 -14.54 20.66 16.62
N THR A 349 -14.10 19.45 16.26
CA THR A 349 -13.11 18.71 17.03
C THR A 349 -11.83 19.52 17.04
N GLU A 350 -11.22 19.67 18.22
CA GLU A 350 -9.90 20.29 18.28
C GLU A 350 -8.91 19.48 17.45
N ILE A 351 -7.95 20.17 16.81
CA ILE A 351 -6.83 19.53 16.12
C ILE A 351 -6.13 18.61 17.11
N THR A 352 -6.18 17.31 16.87
CA THR A 352 -5.76 16.26 17.82
C THR A 352 -4.25 16.11 17.85
N GLN A 353 -3.61 16.23 16.69
CA GLN A 353 -2.18 16.02 16.51
C GLN A 353 -1.64 17.04 15.50
N GLU A 354 -0.53 17.69 15.84
CA GLU A 354 0.15 18.64 14.97
C GLU A 354 1.66 18.54 15.11
N LYS A 355 2.36 18.89 14.03
CA LYS A 355 3.82 18.88 14.00
C LYS A 355 4.34 19.95 13.07
N TYR A 356 5.39 20.65 13.49
CA TYR A 356 6.09 21.64 12.69
C TYR A 356 7.58 21.32 12.63
N GLU A 357 8.09 21.08 11.42
CA GLU A 357 9.49 20.69 11.26
C GLU A 357 10.03 20.91 9.84
N ALA A 358 11.36 21.00 9.74
CA ALA A 358 12.05 21.04 8.47
C ALA A 358 12.07 19.65 7.80
N LEU A 359 11.69 19.60 6.52
CA LEU A 359 11.84 18.47 5.60
C LEU A 359 12.64 18.91 4.36
N TYR A 360 13.20 17.95 3.62
CA TYR A 360 14.08 18.18 2.47
C TYR A 360 13.53 17.51 1.21
N PHE A 361 12.96 18.30 0.30
CA PHE A 361 12.35 17.77 -0.94
C PHE A 361 13.37 17.69 -2.08
N ARG A 362 13.17 16.79 -3.04
CA ARG A 362 14.04 16.55 -4.21
C ARG A 362 13.90 17.68 -5.24
N THR A 363 14.36 18.84 -4.85
CA THR A 363 14.82 19.92 -5.75
C THR A 363 16.32 19.68 -6.00
N PRO A 364 17.00 20.28 -7.00
CA PRO A 364 18.32 19.82 -7.47
C PRO A 364 19.38 19.58 -6.38
N ASP A 365 19.29 20.23 -5.22
CA ASP A 365 20.20 20.07 -4.08
C ASP A 365 19.52 19.65 -2.75
N TYR A 366 18.33 19.02 -2.78
CA TYR A 366 17.52 18.73 -1.58
C TYR A 366 17.22 19.98 -0.74
N THR A 367 16.48 20.95 -1.30
CA THR A 367 16.11 22.18 -0.59
C THR A 367 15.23 21.87 0.63
N SER A 368 15.54 22.54 1.73
CA SER A 368 14.76 22.45 2.96
C SER A 368 13.49 23.28 2.85
N TYR A 369 12.42 22.81 3.49
CA TYR A 369 11.14 23.49 3.63
C TYR A 369 10.62 23.30 5.04
N ASN A 370 9.95 24.31 5.58
CA ASN A 370 9.24 24.16 6.83
C ASN A 370 7.86 23.58 6.56
N VAL A 371 7.58 22.45 7.20
CA VAL A 371 6.37 21.67 6.97
C VAL A 371 5.56 21.62 8.25
N TYR A 372 4.36 22.18 8.17
CA TYR A 372 3.33 22.03 9.20
C TYR A 372 2.38 20.91 8.79
N SER A 373 2.20 19.91 9.64
CA SER A 373 1.24 18.82 9.42
C SER A 373 0.28 18.73 10.60
N ALA A 374 -1.02 18.59 10.32
CA ALA A 374 -2.05 18.47 11.34
C ALA A 374 -3.12 17.44 10.96
N GLU A 375 -3.58 16.68 11.95
CA GLU A 375 -4.78 15.84 11.86
C GLU A 375 -6.01 16.72 12.20
N ILE A 376 -6.73 17.14 11.15
CA ILE A 376 -7.88 18.05 11.27
C ILE A 376 -9.21 17.29 11.41
N SER A 377 -9.19 15.98 11.16
CA SER A 377 -10.24 15.01 11.43
C SER A 377 -9.60 13.62 11.48
N GLU A 378 -10.25 12.62 12.08
CA GLU A 378 -9.72 11.25 12.29
C GLU A 378 -9.13 10.62 11.02
N SER A 379 -9.68 10.97 9.85
CA SER A 379 -9.22 10.47 8.55
C SER A 379 -8.58 11.54 7.67
N VAL A 380 -8.49 12.80 8.10
CA VAL A 380 -8.05 13.91 7.24
C VAL A 380 -6.83 14.60 7.82
N ARG A 381 -5.77 14.67 7.01
CA ARG A 381 -4.52 15.33 7.34
C ARG A 381 -4.27 16.49 6.41
N LEU A 382 -3.93 17.63 7.00
CA LEU A 382 -3.50 18.83 6.29
C LEU A 382 -1.99 18.94 6.38
N VAL A 383 -1.35 19.27 5.27
CA VAL A 383 0.06 19.65 5.24
C VAL A 383 0.20 21.01 4.57
N LEU A 384 0.86 21.94 5.27
CA LEU A 384 1.24 23.25 4.76
C LEU A 384 2.75 23.29 4.60
N ILE A 385 3.21 23.83 3.48
CA ILE A 385 4.63 23.87 3.12
C ILE A 385 5.05 25.31 2.90
N ASN A 386 6.01 25.75 3.70
CA ASN A 386 6.61 27.08 3.62
C ASN A 386 8.04 26.97 3.11
N GLU A 387 8.50 28.01 2.43
CA GLU A 387 9.92 28.16 2.11
C GLU A 387 10.73 28.17 3.40
N TYR A 388 11.91 27.54 3.39
CA TYR A 388 12.73 27.47 4.58
C TYR A 388 13.40 28.80 4.89
N GLU A 389 13.07 29.33 6.05
CA GLU A 389 13.83 30.39 6.71
C GLU A 389 14.42 29.79 7.99
N GLU A 390 15.68 30.13 8.31
CA GLU A 390 16.25 29.79 9.62
C GLU A 390 15.52 30.61 10.68
N ILE A 391 14.60 29.95 11.38
CA ILE A 391 13.73 30.56 12.39
C ILE A 391 14.33 30.29 13.77
N ASN A 392 14.46 31.34 14.59
CA ASN A 392 14.87 31.16 15.99
C ASN A 392 13.75 30.46 16.79
N LYS A 393 14.05 29.93 17.97
CA LYS A 393 13.06 29.20 18.77
C LYS A 393 11.80 30.02 19.11
N GLU A 394 11.96 31.31 19.41
CA GLU A 394 10.84 32.20 19.73
C GLU A 394 9.96 32.45 18.50
N ASP A 395 10.58 32.69 17.34
CA ASP A 395 9.90 32.87 16.06
C ASP A 395 9.19 31.56 15.61
N LEU A 396 9.71 30.39 16.01
CA LEU A 396 9.16 29.07 15.66
C LEU A 396 7.81 28.84 16.32
N GLU A 397 7.67 29.23 17.59
CA GLU A 397 6.39 29.12 18.32
C GLU A 397 5.35 30.06 17.72
N GLU A 398 5.74 31.29 17.37
CA GLU A 398 4.86 32.25 16.71
C GLU A 398 4.41 31.74 15.33
N GLU A 399 5.32 31.19 14.53
CA GLU A 399 4.98 30.64 13.22
C GLU A 399 4.11 29.39 13.35
N THR A 400 4.40 28.50 14.31
CA THR A 400 3.55 27.33 14.60
C THR A 400 2.14 27.76 14.98
N ALA A 401 1.99 28.80 15.82
CA ALA A 401 0.69 29.35 16.18
C ALA A 401 -0.08 29.92 14.97
N LYS A 402 0.63 30.61 14.05
CA LYS A 402 0.04 31.09 12.78
C LYS A 402 -0.42 29.92 11.90
N MET A 403 0.41 28.88 11.74
CA MET A 403 0.05 27.69 10.96
C MET A 403 -1.15 26.95 11.55
N LYS A 404 -1.23 26.86 12.88
CA LYS A 404 -2.38 26.31 13.59
C LYS A 404 -3.65 27.13 13.36
N GLU A 405 -3.57 28.46 13.34
CA GLU A 405 -4.72 29.31 13.01
C GLU A 405 -5.21 29.07 11.57
N ILE A 406 -4.28 28.95 10.62
CA ILE A 406 -4.59 28.62 9.22
C ILE A 406 -5.27 27.25 9.13
N ALA A 407 -4.72 26.25 9.83
CA ALA A 407 -5.29 24.91 9.86
C ALA A 407 -6.71 24.90 10.44
N LYS A 408 -6.98 25.68 11.50
CA LYS A 408 -8.33 25.84 12.06
C LYS A 408 -9.30 26.49 11.07
N LYS A 409 -8.87 27.49 10.30
CA LYS A 409 -9.69 28.10 9.24
C LYS A 409 -10.03 27.10 8.15
N ILE A 410 -9.03 26.32 7.70
CA ILE A 410 -9.24 25.26 6.71
C ILE A 410 -10.18 24.19 7.27
N GLN A 411 -9.97 23.73 8.50
CA GLN A 411 -10.83 22.77 9.19
C GLN A 411 -12.28 23.28 9.26
N TYR A 412 -12.48 24.56 9.58
CA TYR A 412 -13.80 25.20 9.61
C TYR A 412 -14.49 25.12 8.25
N GLU A 413 -13.80 25.47 7.16
CA GLU A 413 -14.34 25.38 5.80
C GLU A 413 -14.65 23.93 5.38
N LEU A 414 -13.84 22.98 5.86
CA LEU A 414 -13.98 21.56 5.54
C LEU A 414 -15.06 20.84 6.36
N ARG A 415 -15.62 21.46 7.41
CA ARG A 415 -16.49 20.77 8.38
C ARG A 415 -17.69 20.08 7.75
N TYR A 416 -18.27 20.67 6.70
CA TYR A 416 -19.44 20.13 6.02
C TYR A 416 -19.11 18.96 5.08
N TYR A 417 -17.83 18.75 4.79
CA TYR A 417 -17.35 17.75 3.84
C TYR A 417 -16.67 16.55 4.52
N PHE A 418 -16.39 16.60 5.84
CA PHE A 418 -15.73 15.49 6.53
C PHE A 418 -16.46 14.15 6.35
N ASN A 419 -17.80 14.16 6.40
CA ASN A 419 -18.60 12.96 6.17
C ASN A 419 -18.55 12.49 4.70
N CYS A 420 -18.34 13.41 3.77
CA CYS A 420 -18.12 13.10 2.35
C CYS A 420 -16.69 12.60 2.06
N PHE A 421 -15.75 12.83 2.98
CA PHE A 421 -14.39 12.29 2.90
C PHE A 421 -14.26 10.88 3.44
N LEU A 422 -15.33 10.26 3.95
CA LEU A 422 -15.33 8.82 4.11
C LEU A 422 -14.98 8.24 2.74
N PRO A 423 -13.78 7.66 2.58
CA PRO A 423 -13.25 7.42 1.25
C PRO A 423 -14.23 6.47 0.54
N PRO A 424 -14.79 6.83 -0.63
CA PRO A 424 -15.40 5.82 -1.48
C PRO A 424 -14.31 4.79 -1.76
N LYS A 425 -14.43 3.65 -1.10
CA LYS A 425 -13.56 2.51 -1.32
C LYS A 425 -13.86 2.10 -2.75
N ILE A 426 -12.92 2.32 -3.67
CA ILE A 426 -13.03 1.73 -5.01
C ILE A 426 -13.06 0.23 -4.76
N THR A 427 -14.24 -0.37 -4.91
CA THR A 427 -14.44 -1.80 -4.63
C THR A 427 -14.39 -2.57 -5.93
N MET A 428 -14.02 -3.85 -5.84
CA MET A 428 -14.05 -4.74 -7.00
C MET A 428 -15.46 -4.96 -7.54
N THR A 429 -16.52 -4.65 -6.79
CA THR A 429 -17.92 -4.94 -7.14
C THR A 429 -18.35 -4.34 -8.48
N SER A 430 -17.95 -3.10 -8.79
CA SER A 430 -18.28 -2.48 -10.09
C SER A 430 -17.48 -3.10 -11.24
N TYR A 431 -16.23 -3.51 -11.00
CA TYR A 431 -15.35 -4.08 -12.01
C TYR A 431 -15.68 -5.54 -12.32
N ILE A 432 -16.03 -6.36 -11.32
CA ILE A 432 -16.38 -7.78 -11.52
C ILE A 432 -17.55 -7.94 -12.49
N ARG A 433 -18.51 -7.00 -12.46
CA ARG A 433 -19.66 -7.01 -13.40
C ARG A 433 -19.26 -6.68 -14.83
N LYS A 434 -18.24 -5.83 -15.04
CA LYS A 434 -17.77 -5.39 -16.36
C LYS A 434 -16.70 -6.32 -16.95
N TYR A 435 -15.85 -6.89 -16.10
CA TYR A 435 -14.67 -7.65 -16.48
C TYR A 435 -14.76 -9.08 -15.92
N PRO A 436 -15.32 -10.03 -16.69
CA PRO A 436 -15.57 -11.38 -16.19
C PRO A 436 -14.28 -12.07 -15.75
N GLY A 437 -14.32 -12.65 -14.54
CA GLY A 437 -13.21 -13.38 -13.94
C GLY A 437 -12.05 -12.51 -13.45
N ILE A 438 -12.17 -11.18 -13.45
CA ILE A 438 -11.22 -10.32 -12.74
C ILE A 438 -11.37 -10.53 -11.23
N VAL A 439 -10.24 -10.62 -10.54
CA VAL A 439 -10.16 -10.80 -9.10
C VAL A 439 -9.64 -9.52 -8.48
N HIS A 440 -8.58 -8.95 -9.07
CA HIS A 440 -7.95 -7.73 -8.60
C HIS A 440 -7.12 -7.05 -9.70
N PHE A 441 -6.86 -5.76 -9.58
CA PHE A 441 -5.89 -5.06 -10.42
C PHE A 441 -5.21 -3.89 -9.71
N ILE A 442 -4.05 -3.49 -10.24
CA ILE A 442 -3.34 -2.27 -9.89
C ILE A 442 -2.92 -1.61 -11.20
N PHE A 443 -3.38 -0.38 -11.44
CA PHE A 443 -2.99 0.44 -12.58
C PHE A 443 -2.13 1.61 -12.12
N VAL A 444 -1.07 1.91 -12.85
CA VAL A 444 -0.12 2.96 -12.50
C VAL A 444 0.17 3.85 -13.70
N ASP A 445 -0.06 5.14 -13.54
CA ASP A 445 0.44 6.19 -14.43
C ASP A 445 1.79 6.67 -13.89
N ARG A 446 2.89 6.30 -14.57
CA ARG A 446 4.25 6.67 -14.15
C ARG A 446 4.64 8.09 -14.48
N LYS A 447 3.93 8.78 -15.38
CA LYS A 447 4.16 10.20 -15.69
C LYS A 447 3.63 11.08 -14.56
N LYS A 448 2.39 10.84 -14.11
CA LYS A 448 1.79 11.55 -12.97
C LYS A 448 2.14 10.90 -11.61
N ASN A 449 2.83 9.76 -11.63
CA ASN A 449 3.09 8.85 -10.51
C ASN A 449 1.85 8.58 -9.64
N ASN A 450 0.72 8.27 -10.28
CA ASN A 450 -0.54 7.94 -9.61
C ASN A 450 -0.83 6.44 -9.74
N VAL A 451 -1.49 5.88 -8.73
CA VAL A 451 -1.98 4.50 -8.74
C VAL A 451 -3.48 4.46 -8.52
N VAL A 452 -4.11 3.51 -9.21
CA VAL A 452 -5.49 3.08 -9.01
C VAL A 452 -5.46 1.62 -8.64
N ALA A 453 -5.92 1.32 -7.42
CA ALA A 453 -6.06 -0.03 -6.94
C ALA A 453 -7.35 -0.11 -6.12
N PRO A 454 -8.28 -1.04 -6.45
CA PRO A 454 -9.40 -1.33 -5.59
C PRO A 454 -8.94 -1.80 -4.21
N GLU A 455 -9.80 -1.68 -3.20
CA GLU A 455 -9.49 -2.31 -1.92
C GLU A 455 -9.66 -3.82 -2.01
N ILE A 456 -8.72 -4.55 -1.39
CA ILE A 456 -8.81 -6.01 -1.29
C ILE A 456 -9.84 -6.34 -0.22
N LEU A 457 -11.05 -6.67 -0.66
CA LEU A 457 -12.16 -7.09 0.18
C LEU A 457 -12.43 -8.60 0.02
N PRO A 458 -13.07 -9.25 0.99
CA PRO A 458 -13.49 -10.64 0.82
C PRO A 458 -14.43 -10.75 -0.39
N LEU A 459 -14.17 -11.71 -1.29
CA LEU A 459 -14.94 -11.90 -2.52
C LEU A 459 -16.21 -12.74 -2.34
N HIS A 460 -16.47 -13.27 -1.14
CA HIS A 460 -17.65 -14.07 -0.85
C HIS A 460 -18.84 -13.21 -0.42
N THR A 461 -20.06 -13.70 -0.69
CA THR A 461 -21.33 -13.06 -0.32
C THR A 461 -22.12 -13.92 0.67
N GLY A 462 -23.02 -13.31 1.45
CA GLY A 462 -23.95 -14.02 2.35
C GLY A 462 -23.34 -14.40 3.71
N ALA A 463 -23.82 -15.49 4.32
CA ALA A 463 -23.50 -15.90 5.70
C ALA A 463 -21.99 -16.08 6.00
N LEU A 464 -21.14 -16.25 4.98
CA LEU A 464 -19.69 -16.34 5.14
C LEU A 464 -19.03 -14.97 5.43
N LEU A 465 -19.67 -13.85 5.07
CA LEU A 465 -19.19 -12.50 5.41
C LEU A 465 -19.34 -12.20 6.90
N GLU A 466 -20.38 -12.77 7.53
CA GLU A 466 -20.68 -12.59 8.96
C GLU A 466 -19.63 -13.26 9.87
N ASN A 467 -18.82 -14.17 9.32
CA ASN A 467 -17.68 -14.74 10.04
C ASN A 467 -16.41 -13.89 9.80
N PRO A 468 -15.97 -13.09 10.79
CA PRO A 468 -14.82 -12.19 10.63
C PRO A 468 -13.53 -12.95 10.33
N THR A 469 -13.37 -14.16 10.86
CA THR A 469 -12.19 -15.01 10.65
C THR A 469 -12.09 -15.45 9.20
N VAL A 470 -13.19 -15.92 8.60
CA VAL A 470 -13.22 -16.37 7.20
C VAL A 470 -13.02 -15.19 6.25
N SER A 471 -13.64 -14.05 6.55
CA SER A 471 -13.44 -12.79 5.84
C SER A 471 -11.98 -12.35 5.83
N GLN A 472 -11.31 -12.39 6.99
CA GLN A 472 -9.90 -12.04 7.09
C GLN A 472 -9.00 -13.02 6.33
N MET A 473 -9.23 -14.33 6.46
CA MET A 473 -8.48 -15.34 5.72
C MET A 473 -8.60 -15.18 4.20
N SER A 474 -9.79 -14.84 3.70
CA SER A 474 -10.03 -14.57 2.28
C SER A 474 -9.25 -13.35 1.78
N VAL A 475 -9.26 -12.25 2.56
CA VAL A 475 -8.48 -11.04 2.26
C VAL A 475 -6.98 -11.35 2.24
N GLU A 476 -6.47 -12.06 3.25
CA GLU A 476 -5.06 -12.44 3.33
C GLU A 476 -4.65 -13.36 2.16
N TYR A 477 -5.54 -14.26 1.73
CA TYR A 477 -5.31 -15.14 0.60
C TYR A 477 -5.18 -14.36 -0.72
N ILE A 478 -6.13 -13.49 -1.05
CA ILE A 478 -6.07 -12.65 -2.26
C ILE A 478 -4.85 -11.74 -2.21
N LYS A 479 -4.60 -11.13 -1.05
CA LYS A 479 -3.44 -10.26 -0.82
C LYS A 479 -2.12 -10.97 -1.07
N SER A 480 -1.99 -12.21 -0.61
CA SER A 480 -0.77 -13.01 -0.89
C SER A 480 -0.54 -13.20 -2.40
N HIS A 481 -1.60 -13.38 -3.18
CA HIS A 481 -1.52 -13.50 -4.64
C HIS A 481 -1.18 -12.17 -5.31
N VAL A 482 -1.75 -11.05 -4.86
CA VAL A 482 -1.42 -9.71 -5.37
C VAL A 482 0.05 -9.37 -5.13
N TRP A 483 0.59 -9.68 -3.95
CA TRP A 483 2.01 -9.47 -3.64
C TRP A 483 2.92 -10.38 -4.46
N ASN A 484 2.51 -11.64 -4.68
CA ASN A 484 3.26 -12.57 -5.52
C ASN A 484 3.25 -12.12 -6.99
N LEU A 485 2.08 -11.71 -7.52
CA LEU A 485 1.94 -11.11 -8.85
C LEU A 485 2.91 -9.95 -9.04
N PHE A 486 2.95 -9.00 -8.10
CA PHE A 486 3.89 -7.89 -8.18
C PHE A 486 5.34 -8.35 -8.16
N SER A 487 5.71 -9.26 -7.26
CA SER A 487 7.08 -9.79 -7.14
C SER A 487 7.54 -10.44 -8.46
N GLN A 488 6.69 -11.26 -9.07
CA GLN A 488 6.97 -11.90 -10.35
C GLN A 488 7.05 -10.86 -11.47
N ALA A 489 6.05 -9.99 -11.60
CA ALA A 489 6.03 -8.94 -12.61
C ALA A 489 7.30 -8.09 -12.59
N GLN A 490 7.76 -7.70 -11.40
CA GLN A 490 9.00 -6.93 -11.24
C GLN A 490 10.25 -7.74 -11.60
N SER A 491 10.29 -9.04 -11.29
CA SER A 491 11.38 -9.92 -11.72
C SER A 491 11.48 -10.00 -13.25
N TYR A 492 10.34 -10.15 -13.94
CA TYR A 492 10.28 -10.17 -15.40
C TYR A 492 10.60 -8.81 -16.03
N LEU A 493 10.12 -7.71 -15.42
CA LEU A 493 10.47 -6.36 -15.84
C LEU A 493 11.99 -6.16 -15.80
N MET A 494 12.66 -6.56 -14.72
CA MET A 494 14.11 -6.43 -14.59
C MET A 494 14.89 -7.27 -15.61
N GLN A 495 14.29 -8.34 -16.15
CA GLN A 495 14.85 -9.15 -17.25
C GLN A 495 14.53 -8.58 -18.65
N GLY A 496 13.89 -7.41 -18.71
CA GLY A 496 13.58 -6.68 -19.93
C GLY A 496 12.24 -7.04 -20.57
N PHE A 497 11.37 -7.80 -19.90
CA PHE A 497 10.06 -8.17 -20.44
C PHE A 497 9.01 -7.10 -20.16
N ALA A 498 8.34 -6.64 -21.22
CA ALA A 498 7.26 -5.66 -21.12
C ALA A 498 5.89 -6.27 -20.76
N THR A 499 5.72 -7.57 -20.96
CA THR A 499 4.48 -8.30 -20.72
C THR A 499 4.76 -9.63 -20.05
N MET A 500 3.88 -10.05 -19.15
CA MET A 500 3.92 -11.34 -18.47
C MET A 500 2.49 -11.87 -18.33
N LEU A 501 2.30 -13.15 -18.65
CA LEU A 501 1.07 -13.88 -18.35
C LEU A 501 1.44 -15.27 -17.84
N LEU A 502 1.21 -15.52 -16.56
CA LEU A 502 1.55 -16.78 -15.89
C LEU A 502 0.30 -17.38 -15.27
N ARG A 503 0.14 -18.70 -15.37
CA ARG A 503 -0.86 -19.42 -14.59
C ARG A 503 -0.19 -19.95 -13.32
N ILE A 504 -0.67 -19.51 -12.17
CA ILE A 504 -0.20 -19.94 -10.86
C ILE A 504 -1.43 -20.37 -10.07
N ASP A 505 -1.46 -21.66 -9.71
CA ASP A 505 -2.60 -22.31 -9.06
C ASP A 505 -3.91 -22.06 -9.83
N ASP A 506 -4.89 -21.46 -9.16
CA ASP A 506 -6.22 -21.15 -9.68
C ASP A 506 -6.31 -19.75 -10.32
N PHE A 507 -5.18 -19.07 -10.55
CA PHE A 507 -5.16 -17.70 -11.05
C PHE A 507 -4.24 -17.50 -12.26
N TYR A 508 -4.58 -16.50 -13.07
CA TYR A 508 -3.65 -15.86 -14.00
C TYR A 508 -3.09 -14.60 -13.40
N TYR A 509 -1.76 -14.54 -13.40
CA TYR A 509 -0.96 -13.37 -13.07
C TYR A 509 -0.61 -12.68 -14.37
N SER A 510 -1.16 -11.50 -14.59
CA SER A 510 -0.94 -10.73 -15.80
C SER A 510 -0.31 -9.38 -15.48
N TYR A 511 0.76 -9.05 -16.20
CA TYR A 511 1.43 -7.77 -16.10
C TYR A 511 1.74 -7.21 -17.50
N ARG A 512 1.59 -5.90 -17.64
CA ARG A 512 1.96 -5.17 -18.85
C ARG A 512 2.48 -3.78 -18.49
N ILE A 513 3.60 -3.41 -19.10
CA ILE A 513 4.08 -2.02 -19.21
C ILE A 513 4.01 -1.61 -20.67
N TRP A 514 3.52 -0.40 -20.94
CA TRP A 514 3.46 0.16 -22.29
C TRP A 514 3.65 1.67 -22.28
N PHE A 515 3.86 2.21 -23.48
CA PHE A 515 4.15 3.62 -23.68
C PHE A 515 3.19 4.21 -24.70
N GLU A 516 2.71 5.42 -24.45
CA GLU A 516 1.85 6.18 -25.37
C GLU A 516 2.47 7.55 -25.68
N ASP A 517 2.20 8.08 -26.87
CA ASP A 517 2.51 9.48 -27.21
C ASP A 517 1.43 10.45 -26.70
N GLU A 518 1.52 11.73 -27.08
CA GLU A 518 0.54 12.75 -26.66
C GLU A 518 -0.83 12.54 -27.27
N GLU A 519 -0.86 11.86 -28.41
CA GLU A 519 -2.06 11.51 -29.15
C GLU A 519 -2.72 10.21 -28.65
N GLY A 520 -2.11 9.52 -27.67
CA GLY A 520 -2.63 8.29 -27.08
C GLY A 520 -2.36 7.02 -27.90
N PHE A 521 -1.46 7.09 -28.89
CA PHE A 521 -1.05 5.93 -29.67
C PHE A 521 0.02 5.13 -28.93
N VAL A 522 -0.20 3.82 -28.86
CA VAL A 522 0.76 2.90 -28.24
C VAL A 522 2.02 2.84 -29.09
N LEU A 523 3.15 3.19 -28.48
CA LEU A 523 4.45 3.17 -29.13
C LEU A 523 4.99 1.74 -29.21
N PRO A 524 5.42 1.28 -30.39
CA PRO A 524 5.94 -0.08 -30.55
C PRO A 524 7.31 -0.23 -29.88
N LEU A 525 7.47 -1.29 -29.11
CA LEU A 525 8.75 -1.73 -28.56
C LEU A 525 9.45 -2.62 -29.60
N ARG A 526 10.69 -2.28 -29.95
CA ARG A 526 11.45 -3.01 -30.98
C ARG A 526 12.17 -4.24 -30.42
N ASP A 527 12.57 -4.19 -29.16
CA ASP A 527 13.41 -5.19 -28.49
C ASP A 527 13.00 -5.32 -27.01
N LYS A 528 13.73 -6.18 -26.26
CA LYS A 528 13.66 -6.20 -24.80
C LYS A 528 13.95 -4.83 -24.21
N LEU A 529 13.30 -4.52 -23.09
CA LEU A 529 13.52 -3.28 -22.35
C LEU A 529 14.97 -3.25 -21.82
N PRO A 530 15.71 -2.13 -21.96
CA PRO A 530 17.10 -2.02 -21.54
C PRO A 530 17.22 -1.82 -20.02
N THR A 531 16.87 -2.85 -19.25
CA THR A 531 16.79 -2.81 -17.77
C THR A 531 18.02 -3.32 -17.05
N GLU A 532 18.89 -4.08 -17.73
CA GLU A 532 20.06 -4.75 -17.10
C GLU A 532 21.04 -3.76 -16.46
N GLU A 533 21.18 -2.57 -17.04
CA GLU A 533 22.06 -1.51 -16.54
C GLU A 533 21.37 -0.53 -15.59
N LEU A 534 20.05 -0.64 -15.40
CA LEU A 534 19.31 0.22 -14.50
C LEU A 534 19.51 -0.29 -13.07
N LYS A 535 20.41 0.37 -12.33
CA LYS A 535 20.70 0.08 -10.91
C LYS A 535 19.44 0.31 -10.06
N GLY A 536 18.66 -0.75 -9.88
CA GLY A 536 17.44 -0.71 -9.07
C GLY A 536 16.36 0.19 -9.67
N ASN A 537 15.12 -0.06 -9.27
CA ASN A 537 13.99 0.76 -9.65
C ASN A 537 14.00 2.01 -8.75
N THR A 538 14.89 2.95 -9.08
CA THR A 538 15.03 4.27 -8.41
C THR A 538 13.87 5.18 -8.83
N SER A 539 13.69 6.31 -8.14
CA SER A 539 12.69 7.33 -8.52
C SER A 539 12.79 7.78 -9.99
N ASN A 540 13.96 7.62 -10.62
CA ASN A 540 14.19 7.95 -12.03
C ASN A 540 14.21 6.72 -12.98
N PHE A 541 13.82 5.53 -12.50
CA PHE A 541 13.89 4.31 -13.32
C PHE A 541 13.09 4.43 -14.62
N TYR A 542 11.82 4.85 -14.53
CA TYR A 542 10.96 4.94 -15.71
C TYR A 542 11.36 6.09 -16.63
N SER A 543 11.83 7.22 -16.09
CA SER A 543 12.32 8.33 -16.91
C SER A 543 13.60 7.96 -17.67
N GLU A 544 14.53 7.26 -17.02
CA GLU A 544 15.75 6.72 -17.64
C GLU A 544 15.41 5.62 -18.67
N LEU A 545 14.43 4.76 -18.37
CA LEU A 545 13.95 3.74 -19.30
C LEU A 545 13.37 4.37 -20.58
N ILE A 546 12.49 5.37 -20.44
CA ILE A 546 11.92 6.13 -21.56
C ILE A 546 13.03 6.81 -22.36
N TYR A 547 13.99 7.45 -21.67
CA TYR A 547 15.11 8.12 -22.30
C TYR A 547 15.93 7.18 -23.20
N ARG A 548 16.19 5.96 -22.71
CA ARG A 548 16.96 4.94 -23.44
C ARG A 548 16.20 4.37 -24.64
N ILE A 549 14.91 4.09 -24.49
CA ILE A 549 14.10 3.50 -25.57
C ILE A 549 13.82 4.53 -26.67
N PHE A 550 13.46 5.76 -26.30
CA PHE A 550 12.91 6.75 -27.24
C PHE A 550 13.80 7.95 -27.51
N ARG A 551 15.05 7.96 -27.02
CA ARG A 551 16.10 8.95 -27.32
C ARG A 551 15.65 10.42 -27.16
N LYS A 552 15.17 10.79 -25.96
CA LYS A 552 14.77 12.16 -25.56
C LYS A 552 13.41 12.69 -26.07
N LYS A 553 12.47 11.84 -26.46
CA LYS A 553 11.07 12.31 -26.59
C LYS A 553 10.53 12.69 -25.21
N THR A 554 10.16 13.95 -25.01
CA THR A 554 9.76 14.53 -23.71
C THR A 554 8.30 14.27 -23.34
N HIS A 555 7.52 13.72 -24.26
CA HIS A 555 6.08 13.58 -24.12
C HIS A 555 5.63 12.14 -24.32
N ILE A 556 6.16 11.26 -23.50
CA ILE A 556 5.80 9.85 -23.49
C ILE A 556 5.15 9.52 -22.16
N TYR A 557 3.97 8.93 -22.24
CA TYR A 557 3.26 8.37 -21.10
C TYR A 557 3.72 6.94 -20.91
N CYS A 558 3.93 6.53 -19.65
CA CYS A 558 4.31 5.18 -19.29
C CYS A 558 3.28 4.66 -18.31
N TYR A 559 2.67 3.53 -18.66
CA TYR A 559 1.63 2.92 -17.87
C TYR A 559 2.02 1.50 -17.48
N GLU A 560 1.59 1.08 -16.30
CA GLU A 560 1.69 -0.30 -15.86
C GLU A 560 0.32 -0.82 -15.41
N LEU A 561 0.04 -2.08 -15.74
CA LEU A 561 -1.15 -2.79 -15.28
C LEU A 561 -0.73 -4.14 -14.70
N TYR A 562 -1.07 -4.36 -13.44
CA TYR A 562 -1.03 -5.64 -12.75
C TYR A 562 -2.46 -6.13 -12.64
N SER A 563 -2.74 -7.35 -13.08
CA SER A 563 -4.09 -7.91 -13.06
C SER A 563 -4.07 -9.37 -12.64
N LEU A 564 -5.01 -9.71 -11.77
CA LEU A 564 -5.24 -11.04 -11.24
C LEU A 564 -6.60 -11.52 -11.77
N TYR A 565 -6.59 -12.62 -12.52
CA TYR A 565 -7.80 -13.24 -13.06
C TYR A 565 -7.95 -14.68 -12.57
N VAL A 566 -9.17 -15.21 -12.59
CA VAL A 566 -9.43 -16.64 -12.35
C VAL A 566 -8.82 -17.47 -13.50
N GLY A 567 -8.17 -18.58 -13.13
CA GLY A 567 -7.38 -19.46 -14.02
C GLY A 567 -8.16 -20.24 -15.07
N VAL A 568 -9.49 -20.10 -15.11
CA VAL A 568 -10.38 -20.77 -16.07
C VAL A 568 -10.45 -20.00 -17.40
N LEU A 569 -10.10 -18.71 -17.41
CA LEU A 569 -10.16 -17.89 -18.61
C LEU A 569 -9.10 -18.31 -19.66
N ALA A 570 -9.42 -18.16 -20.94
CA ALA A 570 -8.44 -18.36 -22.00
C ALA A 570 -7.44 -17.18 -22.04
N PRO A 571 -6.14 -17.41 -22.33
CA PRO A 571 -5.12 -16.35 -22.34
C PRO A 571 -5.43 -15.15 -23.23
N ASN A 572 -6.02 -15.39 -24.41
CA ASN A 572 -6.45 -14.35 -25.34
C ASN A 572 -7.59 -13.49 -24.78
N VAL A 573 -8.50 -14.09 -24.00
CA VAL A 573 -9.57 -13.36 -23.30
C VAL A 573 -8.97 -12.45 -22.24
N VAL A 574 -8.02 -12.95 -21.43
CA VAL A 574 -7.32 -12.13 -20.42
C VAL A 574 -6.64 -10.93 -21.06
N SER A 575 -5.96 -11.11 -22.19
CA SER A 575 -5.34 -10.00 -22.92
C SER A 575 -6.37 -8.95 -23.37
N SER A 576 -7.48 -9.38 -23.96
CA SER A 576 -8.55 -8.49 -24.41
C SER A 576 -9.22 -7.73 -23.27
N LEU A 577 -9.42 -8.38 -22.12
CA LEU A 577 -9.97 -7.74 -20.92
C LEU A 577 -9.02 -6.67 -20.38
N ASN A 578 -7.71 -6.91 -20.39
CA ASN A 578 -6.72 -5.93 -19.99
C ASN A 578 -6.67 -4.72 -20.92
N ASP A 579 -6.81 -4.92 -22.24
CA ASP A 579 -6.91 -3.81 -23.19
C ASP A 579 -8.11 -2.91 -22.86
N MET A 580 -9.29 -3.50 -22.65
CA MET A 580 -10.50 -2.73 -22.28
C MET A 580 -10.35 -2.02 -20.94
N LEU A 581 -9.87 -2.72 -19.91
CA LEU A 581 -9.65 -2.15 -18.58
C LEU A 581 -8.66 -0.99 -18.62
N SER A 582 -7.56 -1.14 -19.35
CA SER A 582 -6.54 -0.10 -19.45
C SER A 582 -7.08 1.18 -20.09
N ARG A 583 -7.95 1.07 -21.11
CA ARG A 583 -8.57 2.23 -21.76
C ARG A 583 -9.55 2.94 -20.84
N GLU A 584 -10.42 2.21 -20.14
CA GLU A 584 -11.33 2.80 -19.15
C GLU A 584 -10.56 3.55 -18.05
N LEU A 585 -9.46 2.96 -17.56
CA LEU A 585 -8.66 3.57 -16.49
C LEU A 585 -7.85 4.79 -16.96
N ILE A 586 -7.40 4.83 -18.21
CA ILE A 586 -6.75 6.01 -18.79
C ILE A 586 -7.77 7.15 -18.95
N GLU A 587 -8.98 6.87 -19.46
CA GLU A 587 -10.01 7.90 -19.64
C GLU A 587 -10.49 8.53 -18.32
N TYR A 588 -10.38 7.79 -17.22
CA TYR A 588 -10.72 8.27 -15.89
C TYR A 588 -9.71 9.32 -15.33
N PHE A 589 -8.53 9.51 -15.94
CA PHE A 589 -7.42 10.35 -15.40
C PHE A 589 -6.77 11.31 -16.39
#